data_AF-A0A0F7GZ88-F1
#
_entry.id   AF-A0A0F7GZ88-F1
#
_cell.length_a   1.000
_cell.length_b   1.000
_cell.length_c   1.000
_cell.angle_alpha   90.00
_cell.angle_beta   90.00
_cell.angle_gamma   90.00
#
_symmetry.space_group_name_H-M   'P 1'
#
loop_
_entity.id
_entity.type
_entity.pdbx_description
1 polymer ?
#
loop_
_entity_poly.entity_id
_entity_poly.type
_entity_poly.pdbx_seq_one_letter_code
_entity_poly.pdbx_strand_id
1 'polypeptide(L)'
;MASLLPFSLPKLNIIKASSSSPPSLSATATTTLSIPESLDEKFGRKGIKFLESNNTPFVEMTVRNGSSMKLQIPNAHVTSYKPKVFWKDDGCEEILYTVPAGGADSSKSKGGIGLVINDASDSTSKASLLSSSEWTVKGADSDAIDALQVELCCTAGTLDITYVISLYPHSLATAVIVKNTGRKAVKLTSAILSHLRSKKRSGTAIQGLRACSYCTHPPLPSPFELLSPSEAMKTEDPGWFSFEEPEKKPGSWTLQDTPITLLKHKLSRIYAAPPEERLKGIYNTAPSKYETIDQGRKLFFRVIRMGYEDIYISSPGSFAEKYGKDYFICTGPASVLVPLELDPDEEWRGAQIIEHDNL
;
A
#
# COMPACT_ATOMS: atom_id res chain seq x y z
N MET A 1 37.37 35.03 -2.46
CA MET A 1 37.27 34.91 -0.98
C MET A 1 35.83 34.61 -0.63
N ALA A 2 35.49 33.32 -0.55
CA ALA A 2 34.26 32.81 0.04
C ALA A 2 34.57 31.40 0.55
N SER A 3 34.37 31.21 1.84
CA SER A 3 34.77 30.04 2.63
C SER A 3 33.83 28.86 2.38
N LEU A 4 34.39 27.71 1.99
CA LEU A 4 33.70 26.42 1.97
C LEU A 4 33.87 25.76 3.35
N LEU A 5 32.79 25.63 4.11
CA LEU A 5 32.75 24.82 5.32
C LEU A 5 32.35 23.38 4.95
N PRO A 6 33.15 22.35 5.29
CA PRO A 6 32.76 20.95 5.11
C PRO A 6 31.97 20.49 6.33
N PHE A 7 30.73 20.01 6.12
CA PHE A 7 30.01 19.27 7.15
C PHE A 7 30.60 17.86 7.26
N SER A 8 31.38 17.62 8.31
CA SER A 8 31.85 16.29 8.71
C SER A 8 30.79 15.57 9.53
N LEU A 9 30.37 14.38 9.07
CA LEU A 9 29.54 13.45 9.85
C LEU A 9 30.33 12.91 11.06
N PRO A 10 29.72 12.77 12.25
CA PRO A 10 30.39 12.20 13.42
C PRO A 10 30.61 10.69 13.23
N LYS A 11 31.84 10.24 13.52
CA LYS A 11 32.25 8.84 13.54
C LYS A 11 31.45 8.05 14.60
N LEU A 12 30.81 6.97 14.17
CA LEU A 12 30.32 5.91 15.06
C LEU A 12 31.52 5.17 15.66
N ASN A 13 31.68 5.26 16.98
CA ASN A 13 32.63 4.46 17.73
C ASN A 13 32.10 3.01 17.82
N ILE A 14 32.78 2.08 17.16
CA ILE A 14 32.61 0.64 17.37
C ILE A 14 33.29 0.30 18.70
N ILE A 15 32.51 0.04 19.74
CA ILE A 15 33.03 -0.58 20.96
C ILE A 15 32.95 -2.10 20.77
N LYS A 16 34.10 -2.72 20.51
CA LYS A 16 34.31 -4.17 20.57
C LYS A 16 34.57 -4.54 22.03
N ALA A 17 33.59 -5.14 22.71
CA ALA A 17 33.81 -5.75 24.01
C ALA A 17 34.12 -7.23 23.83
N SER A 18 35.36 -7.62 24.13
CA SER A 18 35.75 -9.00 24.38
C SER A 18 35.67 -9.24 25.89
N SER A 19 35.03 -10.32 26.32
CA SER A 19 35.17 -10.80 27.70
C SER A 19 35.22 -12.33 27.72
N SER A 20 36.39 -12.83 28.11
CA SER A 20 36.65 -14.19 28.56
C SER A 20 35.94 -14.49 29.90
N SER A 21 35.45 -15.72 30.04
CA SER A 21 34.90 -16.38 31.24
C SER A 21 36.00 -16.77 32.27
N PRO A 22 35.76 -17.39 33.47
CA PRO A 22 34.58 -18.10 34.04
C PRO A 22 34.36 -17.85 35.58
N PRO A 23 33.79 -18.77 36.42
CA PRO A 23 32.38 -19.15 36.56
C PRO A 23 31.83 -18.97 38.01
N SER A 24 30.53 -18.75 38.18
CA SER A 24 29.83 -19.22 39.40
C SER A 24 28.32 -19.23 39.22
N LEU A 25 27.74 -20.34 39.65
CA LEU A 25 26.34 -20.74 39.62
C LEU A 25 25.38 -19.66 40.15
N SER A 26 24.48 -19.19 39.30
CA SER A 26 23.14 -18.77 39.71
C SER A 26 22.17 -19.05 38.57
N ALA A 27 21.18 -19.89 38.85
CA ALA A 27 20.11 -20.21 37.93
C ALA A 27 19.31 -18.94 37.65
N THR A 28 19.58 -18.33 36.49
CA THR A 28 18.75 -17.24 35.98
C THR A 28 17.67 -17.91 35.14
N ALA A 29 16.42 -17.86 35.62
CA ALA A 29 15.28 -18.28 34.84
C ALA A 29 15.23 -17.40 33.58
N THR A 30 15.57 -17.97 32.43
CA THR A 30 15.37 -17.33 31.14
C THR A 30 13.86 -17.27 30.89
N THR A 31 13.21 -16.19 31.31
CA THR A 31 11.83 -15.89 30.90
C THR A 31 11.84 -15.68 29.39
N THR A 32 11.33 -16.67 28.65
CA THR A 32 11.07 -16.52 27.22
C THR A 32 9.96 -15.50 27.04
N LEU A 33 10.32 -14.27 26.67
CA LEU A 33 9.37 -13.21 26.34
C LEU A 33 8.50 -13.64 25.16
N SER A 34 7.22 -13.27 25.18
CA SER A 34 6.35 -13.43 24.02
C SER A 34 6.83 -12.55 22.86
N ILE A 35 6.48 -12.90 21.62
CA ILE A 35 6.91 -12.14 20.42
C ILE A 35 6.52 -10.65 20.55
N PRO A 36 5.29 -10.27 20.95
CA PRO A 36 4.92 -8.86 21.12
C PRO A 36 5.73 -8.15 22.19
N GLU A 37 5.97 -8.79 23.34
CA GLU A 37 6.75 -8.18 24.43
C GLU A 37 8.19 -7.89 23.99
N SER A 38 8.80 -8.80 23.23
CA SER A 38 10.14 -8.59 22.67
C SER A 38 10.19 -7.44 21.65
N LEU A 39 9.13 -7.28 20.85
CA LEU A 39 9.01 -6.19 19.88
C LEU A 39 8.74 -4.85 20.56
N ASP A 40 7.90 -4.82 21.59
CA ASP A 40 7.64 -3.63 22.41
C ASP A 40 8.89 -3.19 23.18
N GLU A 41 9.66 -4.11 23.74
CA GLU A 41 10.92 -3.78 24.43
C GLU A 41 11.92 -3.11 23.47
N LYS A 42 12.03 -3.64 22.24
CA LYS A 42 13.01 -3.16 21.25
C LYS A 42 12.54 -1.92 20.49
N PHE A 43 11.29 -1.90 20.06
CA PHE A 43 10.74 -0.94 19.10
C PHE A 43 9.51 -0.19 19.62
N GLY A 44 8.97 -0.53 20.78
CA GLY A 44 7.85 0.18 21.39
C GLY A 44 8.21 1.62 21.68
N ARG A 45 7.35 2.56 21.26
CA ARG A 45 7.53 4.00 21.45
C ARG A 45 6.20 4.62 21.81
N LYS A 46 6.19 5.89 22.26
CA LYS A 46 4.93 6.58 22.49
C LYS A 46 4.14 6.62 21.17
N GLY A 47 2.91 6.09 21.21
CA GLY A 47 2.04 5.97 20.04
C GLY A 47 2.26 4.73 19.17
N ILE A 48 3.30 3.90 19.41
CA ILE A 48 3.57 2.65 18.67
C ILE A 48 3.53 1.49 19.65
N LYS A 49 2.65 0.52 19.40
CA LYS A 49 2.47 -0.68 20.25
C LYS A 49 2.46 -1.94 19.42
N PHE A 50 3.07 -3.00 19.94
CA PHE A 50 3.06 -4.32 19.33
C PHE A 50 2.07 -5.23 20.06
N LEU A 51 1.27 -5.96 19.30
CA LEU A 51 0.17 -6.76 19.81
C LEU A 51 0.14 -8.11 19.10
N GLU A 52 -0.49 -9.10 19.71
CA GLU A 52 -0.81 -10.35 19.05
C GLU A 52 -2.32 -10.60 19.07
N SER A 53 -2.86 -10.99 17.93
CA SER A 53 -4.25 -11.38 17.79
C SER A 53 -4.32 -12.61 16.90
N ASN A 54 -4.97 -13.68 17.36
CA ASN A 54 -5.07 -14.95 16.65
C ASN A 54 -3.69 -15.48 16.20
N ASN A 55 -2.71 -15.48 17.11
CA ASN A 55 -1.32 -15.90 16.87
C ASN A 55 -0.61 -15.12 15.73
N THR A 56 -1.09 -13.91 15.43
CA THR A 56 -0.53 -13.06 14.40
C THR A 56 -0.05 -11.76 15.06
N PRO A 57 1.23 -11.38 14.90
CA PRO A 57 1.74 -10.13 15.43
C PRO A 57 1.32 -8.93 14.57
N PHE A 58 0.93 -7.86 15.25
CA PHE A 58 0.51 -6.59 14.69
C PHE A 58 1.30 -5.44 15.31
N VAL A 59 1.38 -4.34 14.58
CA VAL A 59 1.73 -3.04 15.13
C VAL A 59 0.55 -2.09 14.99
N GLU A 60 0.25 -1.37 16.07
CA GLU A 60 -0.72 -0.29 16.10
C GLU A 60 0.00 1.04 16.31
N MET A 61 -0.30 2.00 15.44
CA MET A 61 0.21 3.36 15.54
C MET A 61 -0.96 4.31 15.80
N THR A 62 -0.82 5.22 16.76
CA THR A 62 -1.82 6.24 17.09
C THR A 62 -1.14 7.58 17.37
N VAL A 63 -1.40 8.56 16.51
CA VAL A 63 -0.90 9.93 16.65
C VAL A 63 -1.76 10.75 17.61
N ARG A 64 -1.25 11.92 18.02
CA ARG A 64 -1.85 12.76 19.07
C ARG A 64 -3.30 13.17 18.81
N ASN A 65 -3.69 13.40 17.56
CA ASN A 65 -5.06 13.79 17.23
C ASN A 65 -6.06 12.62 17.25
N GLY A 66 -5.61 11.40 17.56
CA GLY A 66 -6.44 10.19 17.62
C GLY A 66 -6.41 9.36 16.34
N SER A 67 -5.90 9.90 15.22
CA SER A 67 -5.75 9.12 13.99
C SER A 67 -4.90 7.87 14.28
N SER A 68 -5.35 6.72 13.81
CA SER A 68 -4.71 5.44 14.13
C SER A 68 -4.69 4.49 12.94
N MET A 69 -3.78 3.53 12.95
CA MET A 69 -3.68 2.48 11.94
C MET A 69 -3.21 1.17 12.55
N LYS A 70 -3.49 0.05 11.86
CA LYS A 70 -3.08 -1.29 12.24
C LYS A 70 -2.43 -2.02 11.08
N LEU A 71 -1.24 -2.56 11.31
CA LEU A 71 -0.42 -3.28 10.34
C LEU A 71 -0.15 -4.70 10.85
N GLN A 72 -0.45 -5.70 10.03
CA GLN A 72 -0.09 -7.09 10.25
C GLN A 72 1.37 -7.29 9.82
N ILE A 73 2.21 -7.73 10.75
CA ILE A 73 3.67 -7.78 10.53
C ILE A 73 4.04 -8.86 9.51
N PRO A 74 3.61 -10.14 9.62
CA PRO A 74 4.14 -11.24 8.81
C PRO A 74 3.98 -11.09 7.30
N ASN A 75 3.03 -10.27 6.85
CA ASN A 75 2.72 -10.03 5.44
C ASN A 75 2.75 -8.53 5.09
N ALA A 76 3.23 -7.67 5.98
CA ALA A 76 3.25 -6.21 5.82
C ALA A 76 1.91 -5.60 5.34
N HIS A 77 0.79 -6.12 5.85
CA HIS A 77 -0.56 -5.76 5.40
C HIS A 77 -1.20 -4.72 6.32
N VAL A 78 -1.50 -3.52 5.80
CA VAL A 78 -2.26 -2.53 6.56
C VAL A 78 -3.74 -2.91 6.52
N THR A 79 -4.29 -3.25 7.69
CA THR A 79 -5.64 -3.80 7.83
C THR A 79 -6.67 -2.77 8.26
N SER A 80 -6.24 -1.68 8.91
CA SER A 80 -7.13 -0.62 9.42
C SER A 80 -6.42 0.72 9.33
N TYR A 81 -7.16 1.75 8.93
CA TYR A 81 -6.73 3.13 9.04
C TYR A 81 -7.94 3.99 9.39
N LYS A 82 -7.84 4.66 10.55
CA LYS A 82 -8.89 5.48 11.15
C LYS A 82 -8.39 6.91 11.32
N PRO A 83 -8.39 7.72 10.26
CA PRO A 83 -8.09 9.14 10.38
C PRO A 83 -9.18 9.90 11.16
N LYS A 84 -8.78 10.98 11.84
CA LYS A 84 -9.68 12.01 12.33
C LYS A 84 -10.10 12.91 11.18
N VAL A 85 -11.33 12.73 10.72
CA VAL A 85 -11.87 13.39 9.51
C VAL A 85 -12.91 14.48 9.77
N PHE A 86 -13.34 14.65 11.03
CA PHE A 86 -14.29 15.69 11.42
C PHE A 86 -13.76 16.53 12.60
N TRP A 87 -14.06 17.82 12.60
CA TRP A 87 -13.71 18.73 13.71
C TRP A 87 -14.57 18.55 14.96
N LYS A 88 -15.86 18.25 14.78
CA LYS A 88 -16.87 18.40 15.83
C LYS A 88 -17.03 17.16 16.70
N ASP A 89 -16.64 16.01 16.18
CA ASP A 89 -16.77 14.74 16.86
C ASP A 89 -15.36 14.20 17.18
N ASP A 90 -15.22 13.55 18.33
CA ASP A 90 -14.00 12.78 18.67
C ASP A 90 -13.85 11.48 17.84
N GLY A 91 -14.73 11.29 16.84
CA GLY A 91 -14.80 10.09 16.03
C GLY A 91 -13.72 10.02 14.96
N CYS A 92 -12.89 8.98 15.04
CA CYS A 92 -12.08 8.51 13.91
C CYS A 92 -12.89 7.46 13.13
N GLU A 93 -12.96 7.57 11.80
CA GLU A 93 -13.72 6.65 10.97
C GLU A 93 -12.82 5.64 10.25
N GLU A 94 -13.23 4.38 10.17
CA GLU A 94 -12.54 3.38 9.36
C GLU A 94 -12.71 3.68 7.86
N ILE A 95 -11.60 3.90 7.17
CA ILE A 95 -11.60 4.20 5.74
C ILE A 95 -11.15 3.02 4.89
N LEU A 96 -10.44 2.04 5.45
CA LEU A 96 -10.06 0.84 4.71
C LEU A 96 -11.19 -0.18 4.73
N TYR A 97 -11.36 -0.86 3.61
CA TYR A 97 -12.23 -2.00 3.51
C TYR A 97 -11.37 -3.27 3.59
N THR A 98 -11.46 -3.97 4.71
CA THR A 98 -10.68 -5.18 4.99
C THR A 98 -11.62 -6.30 5.41
N VAL A 99 -11.51 -7.45 4.76
CA VAL A 99 -12.22 -8.68 5.15
C VAL A 99 -11.24 -9.52 5.96
N PRO A 100 -11.54 -9.81 7.25
CA PRO A 100 -10.64 -10.58 8.10
C PRO A 100 -10.49 -12.02 7.62
N ALA A 101 -9.37 -12.65 7.98
CA ALA A 101 -9.18 -14.09 7.79
C ALA A 101 -10.25 -14.87 8.58
N GLY A 102 -10.87 -15.89 7.97
CA GLY A 102 -11.95 -16.67 8.58
C GLY A 102 -13.37 -16.36 8.08
N GLY A 103 -13.53 -15.58 7.02
CA GLY A 103 -14.74 -15.62 6.19
C GLY A 103 -14.88 -16.98 5.48
N ALA A 104 -16.00 -17.22 4.80
CA ALA A 104 -16.38 -18.53 4.23
C ALA A 104 -15.29 -19.23 3.37
N ASP A 105 -14.30 -18.51 2.84
CA ASP A 105 -13.31 -19.03 1.87
C ASP A 105 -11.85 -18.51 2.01
N SER A 106 -11.36 -17.98 3.15
CA SER A 106 -9.92 -17.59 3.21
C SER A 106 -9.18 -17.74 4.54
N SER A 107 -7.96 -18.29 4.44
CA SER A 107 -6.95 -18.37 5.52
C SER A 107 -6.17 -17.06 5.74
N LYS A 108 -6.38 -16.05 4.88
CA LYS A 108 -5.70 -14.75 4.92
C LYS A 108 -6.70 -13.60 4.82
N SER A 109 -6.38 -12.47 5.44
CA SER A 109 -7.12 -11.22 5.31
C SER A 109 -7.01 -10.67 3.89
N LYS A 110 -8.09 -10.05 3.41
CA LYS A 110 -8.17 -9.44 2.07
C LYS A 110 -8.57 -7.97 2.21
N GLY A 111 -8.29 -7.15 1.21
CA GLY A 111 -8.57 -5.71 1.26
C GLY A 111 -7.42 -4.92 1.89
N GLY A 112 -7.72 -3.83 2.60
CA GLY A 112 -6.71 -2.99 3.24
C GLY A 112 -5.73 -2.33 2.25
N ILE A 113 -4.52 -2.01 2.71
CA ILE A 113 -3.40 -1.56 1.85
C ILE A 113 -2.36 -2.66 1.79
N GLY A 114 -2.08 -3.15 0.57
CA GLY A 114 -1.13 -4.22 0.32
C GLY A 114 -0.05 -3.82 -0.68
N LEU A 115 1.20 -4.12 -0.35
CA LEU A 115 2.32 -4.09 -1.28
C LEU A 115 2.31 -5.37 -2.13
N VAL A 116 2.38 -5.19 -3.44
CA VAL A 116 2.45 -6.28 -4.42
C VAL A 116 3.75 -6.12 -5.19
N ILE A 117 4.55 -7.19 -5.23
CA ILE A 117 5.74 -7.31 -6.08
C ILE A 117 5.71 -8.71 -6.68
N ASN A 118 5.72 -8.76 -8.01
CA ASN A 118 5.68 -9.99 -8.79
C ASN A 118 6.84 -10.00 -9.79
N ASP A 119 7.36 -11.20 -10.07
CA ASP A 119 8.32 -11.39 -11.16
C ASP A 119 7.63 -11.17 -12.50
N ALA A 120 8.25 -10.39 -13.37
CA ALA A 120 7.74 -10.09 -14.71
C ALA A 120 8.46 -10.91 -15.80
N SER A 121 9.48 -11.69 -15.45
CA SER A 121 10.25 -12.50 -16.40
C SER A 121 9.51 -13.75 -16.89
N ASP A 122 8.59 -14.30 -16.09
CA ASP A 122 7.76 -15.44 -16.44
C ASP A 122 6.27 -15.06 -16.53
N SER A 123 5.70 -15.09 -17.74
CA SER A 123 4.26 -14.80 -17.98
C SER A 123 3.28 -15.78 -17.32
N THR A 124 3.79 -16.82 -16.64
CA THR A 124 3.01 -17.92 -16.05
C THR A 124 2.98 -17.87 -14.51
N SER A 125 3.87 -17.12 -13.86
CA SER A 125 3.89 -17.02 -12.41
C SER A 125 2.81 -16.07 -11.90
N LYS A 126 1.66 -16.62 -11.52
CA LYS A 126 0.57 -15.88 -10.84
C LYS A 126 0.86 -15.59 -9.36
N ALA A 127 2.03 -15.99 -8.86
CA ALA A 127 2.36 -15.94 -7.45
C ALA A 127 3.16 -14.67 -7.14
N SER A 128 2.68 -13.92 -6.14
CA SER A 128 3.44 -12.78 -5.63
C SER A 128 4.71 -13.25 -4.92
N LEU A 129 5.85 -12.60 -5.21
CA LEU A 129 7.16 -12.90 -4.62
C LEU A 129 7.15 -12.75 -3.09
N LEU A 130 6.25 -11.91 -2.58
CA LEU A 130 6.08 -11.64 -1.16
C LEU A 130 5.27 -12.71 -0.42
N SER A 131 4.61 -13.64 -1.13
CA SER A 131 3.69 -14.61 -0.52
C SER A 131 4.37 -15.60 0.43
N SER A 132 5.67 -15.83 0.26
CA SER A 132 6.52 -16.68 1.11
C SER A 132 7.53 -15.89 1.93
N SER A 133 7.48 -14.55 1.90
CA SER A 133 8.46 -13.71 2.59
C SER A 133 8.04 -13.49 4.04
N GLU A 134 8.94 -13.77 4.98
CA GLU A 134 8.74 -13.45 6.40
C GLU A 134 9.22 -12.02 6.68
N TRP A 135 8.26 -11.13 6.92
CA TRP A 135 8.55 -9.73 7.25
C TRP A 135 8.93 -9.57 8.72
N THR A 136 9.92 -8.72 8.97
CA THR A 136 10.42 -8.42 10.32
C THR A 136 10.53 -6.92 10.55
N VAL A 137 10.39 -6.48 11.80
CA VAL A 137 10.55 -5.07 12.17
C VAL A 137 12.04 -4.73 12.21
N LYS A 138 12.43 -3.75 11.38
CA LYS A 138 13.79 -3.22 11.31
C LYS A 138 13.98 -2.04 12.26
N GLY A 139 12.99 -1.18 12.35
CA GLY A 139 13.05 0.06 13.12
C GLY A 139 11.68 0.65 13.40
N ALA A 140 11.61 1.51 14.40
CA ALA A 140 10.43 2.31 14.71
C ALA A 140 10.88 3.66 15.28
N ASP A 141 10.19 4.72 14.89
CA ASP A 141 10.48 6.08 15.32
C ASP A 141 9.19 6.84 15.66
N SER A 142 9.29 7.78 16.59
CA SER A 142 8.17 8.58 17.08
C SER A 142 8.65 10.00 17.35
N ASP A 143 8.24 10.94 16.50
CA ASP A 143 8.45 12.37 16.73
C ASP A 143 7.23 12.93 17.47
N ALA A 144 7.41 13.06 18.79
CA ALA A 144 6.44 13.67 19.69
C ALA A 144 4.99 13.21 19.50
N ILE A 145 4.72 11.98 19.07
CA ILE A 145 3.39 11.46 18.67
C ILE A 145 2.66 12.24 17.55
N ASP A 146 3.34 13.12 16.83
CA ASP A 146 2.81 13.78 15.63
C ASP A 146 3.22 13.07 14.34
N ALA A 147 4.38 12.40 14.33
CA ALA A 147 4.78 11.52 13.25
C ALA A 147 5.27 10.20 13.84
N LEU A 148 4.65 9.11 13.41
CA LEU A 148 5.01 7.76 13.80
C LEU A 148 5.46 6.99 12.59
N GLN A 149 6.56 6.25 12.70
CA GLN A 149 7.10 5.45 11.61
C GLN A 149 7.47 4.06 12.09
N VAL A 150 7.17 3.06 11.26
CA VAL A 150 7.65 1.69 11.42
C VAL A 150 8.25 1.24 10.10
N GLU A 151 9.41 0.60 10.19
CA GLU A 151 10.13 0.01 9.06
C GLU A 151 10.09 -1.50 9.18
N LEU A 152 9.54 -2.16 8.16
CA LEU A 152 9.61 -3.60 7.98
C LEU A 152 10.64 -3.93 6.89
N CYS A 153 11.29 -5.08 7.00
CA CYS A 153 12.11 -5.62 5.92
C CYS A 153 11.89 -7.11 5.72
N CYS A 154 12.08 -7.55 4.48
CA CYS A 154 12.17 -8.94 4.09
C CYS A 154 13.13 -9.12 2.93
N THR A 155 13.53 -10.36 2.68
CA THR A 155 14.32 -10.73 1.51
C THR A 155 13.52 -11.74 0.69
N ALA A 156 13.35 -11.46 -0.60
CA ALA A 156 12.62 -12.30 -1.55
C ALA A 156 13.56 -12.71 -2.69
N GLY A 157 14.16 -13.90 -2.59
CA GLY A 157 15.16 -14.35 -3.55
C GLY A 157 16.43 -13.48 -3.50
N THR A 158 16.67 -12.70 -4.55
CA THR A 158 17.81 -11.75 -4.65
C THR A 158 17.41 -10.30 -4.38
N LEU A 159 16.20 -10.07 -3.86
CA LEU A 159 15.68 -8.74 -3.60
C LEU A 159 15.64 -8.49 -2.09
N ASP A 160 16.29 -7.43 -1.64
CA ASP A 160 16.09 -6.88 -0.31
C ASP A 160 15.02 -5.80 -0.36
N ILE A 161 13.98 -5.96 0.44
CA ILE A 161 12.79 -5.11 0.39
C ILE A 161 12.60 -4.47 1.75
N THR A 162 12.55 -3.15 1.78
CA THR A 162 12.21 -2.36 2.96
C THR A 162 10.88 -1.67 2.71
N TYR A 163 9.93 -1.83 3.63
CA TYR A 163 8.62 -1.19 3.58
C TYR A 163 8.46 -0.29 4.81
N VAL A 164 8.26 0.99 4.55
CA VAL A 164 8.19 2.05 5.55
C VAL A 164 6.75 2.54 5.60
N ILE A 165 6.17 2.53 6.79
CA ILE A 165 4.82 3.04 7.03
C ILE A 165 4.92 4.19 8.00
N SER A 166 4.44 5.36 7.58
CA SER A 166 4.48 6.58 8.37
C SER A 166 3.07 7.14 8.55
N LEU A 167 2.67 7.35 9.80
CA LEU A 167 1.37 7.92 10.16
C LEU A 167 1.56 9.35 10.68
N TYR A 168 0.78 10.25 10.09
CA TYR A 168 0.69 11.67 10.45
C TYR A 168 -0.76 12.02 10.83
N PRO A 169 -1.03 13.22 11.37
CA PRO A 169 -2.37 13.60 11.79
C PRO A 169 -3.39 13.61 10.64
N HIS A 170 -2.93 13.95 9.43
CA HIS A 170 -3.75 14.14 8.23
C HIS A 170 -3.42 13.20 7.07
N SER A 171 -2.49 12.26 7.25
CA SER A 171 -2.08 11.37 6.16
C SER A 171 -1.46 10.08 6.65
N LEU A 172 -1.62 9.03 5.83
CA LEU A 172 -0.90 7.77 5.92
C LEU A 172 0.00 7.63 4.70
N ALA A 173 1.31 7.46 4.93
CA ALA A 173 2.28 7.20 3.88
C ALA A 173 2.79 5.76 3.96
N THR A 174 2.88 5.12 2.80
CA THR A 174 3.43 3.78 2.62
C THR A 174 4.47 3.84 1.52
N ALA A 175 5.72 3.55 1.84
CA ALA A 175 6.84 3.64 0.92
C ALA A 175 7.59 2.31 0.87
N VAL A 176 8.08 1.95 -0.30
CA VAL A 176 8.85 0.73 -0.54
C VAL A 176 10.20 1.10 -1.16
N ILE A 177 11.23 0.40 -0.70
CA ILE A 177 12.57 0.41 -1.27
C ILE A 177 12.88 -1.04 -1.65
N VAL A 178 13.23 -1.26 -2.91
CA VAL A 178 13.60 -2.56 -3.46
C VAL A 178 15.02 -2.47 -3.96
N LYS A 179 15.92 -3.30 -3.41
CA LYS A 179 17.31 -3.39 -3.84
C LYS A 179 17.59 -4.76 -4.41
N ASN A 180 18.19 -4.81 -5.60
CA ASN A 180 18.66 -6.05 -6.19
C ASN A 180 20.07 -6.37 -5.68
N THR A 181 20.20 -7.39 -4.83
CA THR A 181 21.48 -7.90 -4.33
C THR A 181 22.02 -9.07 -5.16
N GLY A 182 21.32 -9.42 -6.24
CA GLY A 182 21.69 -10.46 -7.18
C GLY A 182 22.75 -10.01 -8.19
N ARG A 183 23.19 -10.97 -9.01
CA ARG A 183 24.19 -10.74 -10.07
C ARG A 183 23.58 -10.48 -11.46
N LYS A 184 22.25 -10.49 -11.57
CA LYS A 184 21.53 -10.32 -12.83
C LYS A 184 20.45 -9.27 -12.65
N ALA A 185 20.11 -8.58 -13.74
CA ALA A 185 18.96 -7.70 -13.76
C ALA A 185 17.67 -8.48 -13.51
N VAL A 186 16.74 -7.87 -12.77
CA VAL A 186 15.43 -8.46 -12.44
C VAL A 186 14.33 -7.57 -13.01
N LYS A 187 13.31 -8.17 -13.62
CA LYS A 187 12.12 -7.48 -14.11
C LYS A 187 10.96 -7.70 -13.16
N LEU A 188 10.37 -6.62 -12.67
CA LEU A 188 9.35 -6.65 -11.63
C LEU A 188 8.12 -5.86 -12.03
N THR A 189 6.95 -6.40 -11.72
CA THR A 189 5.74 -5.56 -11.62
C THR A 189 5.48 -5.29 -10.15
N SER A 190 5.04 -4.07 -9.84
CA SER A 190 4.78 -3.69 -8.45
C SER A 190 3.58 -2.76 -8.35
N ALA A 191 2.85 -2.84 -7.23
CA ALA A 191 1.81 -1.89 -6.87
C ALA A 191 1.68 -1.75 -5.36
N ILE A 192 1.18 -0.60 -4.92
CA ILE A 192 0.63 -0.43 -3.57
C ILE A 192 -0.87 -0.25 -3.77
N LEU A 193 -1.66 -1.28 -3.48
CA LEU A 193 -3.09 -1.29 -3.73
C LEU A 193 -3.87 -1.06 -2.44
N SER A 194 -4.76 -0.07 -2.47
CA SER A 194 -5.59 0.34 -1.35
C SER A 194 -7.05 0.04 -1.62
N HIS A 195 -7.68 -0.72 -0.73
CA HIS A 195 -9.11 -0.96 -0.74
C HIS A 195 -9.80 0.04 0.18
N LEU A 196 -10.39 1.08 -0.41
CA LEU A 196 -11.05 2.15 0.32
C LEU A 196 -12.53 1.83 0.44
N ARG A 197 -13.04 1.86 1.67
CA ARG A 197 -14.47 1.72 1.96
C ARG A 197 -15.20 2.92 1.38
N SER A 198 -16.43 2.70 0.93
CA SER A 198 -17.39 3.75 0.57
C SER A 198 -18.77 3.44 1.15
N LYS A 199 -19.53 4.47 1.53
CA LYS A 199 -20.87 4.30 2.11
C LYS A 199 -21.90 3.80 1.10
N LYS A 200 -21.81 4.27 -0.15
CA LYS A 200 -22.79 3.96 -1.20
C LYS A 200 -22.13 3.91 -2.57
N ARG A 201 -22.47 2.88 -3.37
CA ARG A 201 -21.99 2.77 -4.76
C ARG A 201 -22.29 3.99 -5.61
N SER A 202 -23.48 4.58 -5.49
CA SER A 202 -23.91 5.73 -6.29
C SER A 202 -23.25 7.05 -5.92
N GLY A 203 -22.56 7.12 -4.78
CA GLY A 203 -21.85 8.31 -4.30
C GLY A 203 -20.33 8.14 -4.30
N THR A 204 -19.82 7.12 -4.99
CA THR A 204 -18.38 6.84 -5.07
C THR A 204 -17.83 7.31 -6.40
N ALA A 205 -16.75 8.09 -6.37
CA ALA A 205 -16.13 8.62 -7.58
C ALA A 205 -14.63 8.86 -7.40
N ILE A 206 -13.95 9.08 -8.54
CA ILE A 206 -12.58 9.59 -8.58
C ILE A 206 -12.53 10.87 -9.41
N GLN A 207 -11.70 11.81 -8.98
CA GLN A 207 -11.44 13.08 -9.64
C GLN A 207 -9.93 13.27 -9.87
N GLY A 208 -9.59 14.09 -10.86
CA GLY A 208 -8.19 14.48 -11.14
C GLY A 208 -7.54 13.69 -12.27
N LEU A 209 -8.28 12.81 -12.94
CA LEU A 209 -7.77 11.97 -14.05
C LEU A 209 -8.19 12.48 -15.44
N ARG A 210 -8.80 13.67 -15.52
CA ARG A 210 -9.19 14.27 -16.80
C ARG A 210 -7.98 14.38 -17.73
N ALA A 211 -8.19 14.10 -19.01
CA ALA A 211 -7.18 14.05 -20.06
C ALA A 211 -6.09 12.98 -19.86
N CYS A 212 -6.23 12.08 -18.88
CA CYS A 212 -5.35 10.92 -18.77
C CYS A 212 -5.83 9.81 -19.71
N SER A 213 -4.89 9.21 -20.42
CA SER A 213 -5.16 7.98 -21.18
C SER A 213 -5.38 6.82 -20.22
N TYR A 214 -6.28 5.92 -20.57
CA TYR A 214 -6.55 4.70 -19.82
C TYR A 214 -6.89 3.53 -20.73
N CYS A 215 -6.70 2.32 -20.23
CA CYS A 215 -7.15 1.09 -20.86
C CYS A 215 -7.75 0.13 -19.82
N THR A 216 -8.64 -0.75 -20.26
CA THR A 216 -9.17 -1.83 -19.40
C THR A 216 -8.06 -2.82 -19.13
N HIS A 217 -7.78 -3.08 -17.85
CA HIS A 217 -6.66 -3.93 -17.44
C HIS A 217 -6.95 -4.56 -16.07
N PRO A 218 -6.66 -5.86 -15.87
CA PRO A 218 -6.86 -6.51 -14.58
C PRO A 218 -5.94 -5.95 -13.48
N PRO A 219 -6.29 -6.10 -12.20
CA PRO A 219 -5.35 -5.85 -11.11
C PRO A 219 -4.17 -6.82 -11.18
N LEU A 220 -3.03 -6.42 -10.59
CA LEU A 220 -1.97 -7.37 -10.31
C LEU A 220 -2.49 -8.48 -9.37
N PRO A 221 -2.20 -9.76 -9.65
CA PRO A 221 -2.50 -10.84 -8.72
C PRO A 221 -1.88 -10.57 -7.36
N SER A 222 -2.67 -10.69 -6.30
CA SER A 222 -2.24 -10.33 -4.95
C SER A 222 -2.90 -11.22 -3.89
N PRO A 223 -2.18 -11.56 -2.80
CA PRO A 223 -2.80 -12.26 -1.67
C PRO A 223 -3.88 -11.42 -0.96
N PHE A 224 -3.91 -10.10 -1.20
CA PHE A 224 -4.85 -9.16 -0.58
C PHE A 224 -6.05 -8.85 -1.48
N GLU A 225 -6.18 -9.51 -2.64
CA GLU A 225 -7.24 -9.22 -3.60
C GLU A 225 -8.63 -9.59 -3.04
N LEU A 226 -9.59 -8.66 -3.14
CA LEU A 226 -11.00 -8.96 -2.89
C LEU A 226 -11.61 -9.60 -4.12
N LEU A 227 -11.45 -8.96 -5.28
CA LEU A 227 -11.80 -9.50 -6.58
C LEU A 227 -10.56 -10.11 -7.22
N SER A 228 -10.68 -11.36 -7.68
CA SER A 228 -9.61 -11.94 -8.50
C SER A 228 -9.43 -11.17 -9.82
N PRO A 229 -8.27 -11.25 -10.48
CA PRO A 229 -8.03 -10.56 -11.75
C PRO A 229 -9.08 -10.87 -12.82
N SER A 230 -9.55 -12.12 -12.87
CA SER A 230 -10.61 -12.54 -13.78
C SER A 230 -11.98 -11.99 -13.37
N GLU A 231 -12.28 -11.90 -12.07
CA GLU A 231 -13.52 -11.29 -11.60
C GLU A 231 -13.55 -9.79 -11.81
N ALA A 232 -12.44 -9.07 -11.58
CA ALA A 232 -12.37 -7.63 -11.80
C ALA A 232 -12.67 -7.24 -13.25
N MET A 233 -12.38 -8.12 -14.19
CA MET A 233 -12.61 -7.94 -15.64
C MET A 233 -13.99 -8.39 -16.13
N LYS A 234 -14.86 -8.94 -15.25
CA LYS A 234 -16.23 -9.28 -15.63
C LYS A 234 -17.05 -8.02 -15.85
N THR A 235 -17.83 -7.99 -16.92
CA THR A 235 -18.81 -6.93 -17.17
C THR A 235 -20.01 -7.06 -16.21
N GLU A 236 -20.57 -5.94 -15.81
CA GLU A 236 -21.89 -5.88 -15.19
C GLU A 236 -22.92 -5.58 -16.28
N ASP A 237 -24.08 -6.23 -16.25
CA ASP A 237 -25.14 -5.92 -17.22
C ASP A 237 -25.59 -4.46 -17.01
N PRO A 238 -25.47 -3.59 -18.03
CA PRO A 238 -26.00 -2.25 -17.95
C PRO A 238 -27.52 -2.39 -17.88
N GLY A 239 -28.11 -2.19 -16.70
CA GLY A 239 -29.56 -2.14 -16.55
C GLY A 239 -30.17 -1.15 -17.56
N TRP A 240 -31.45 -1.35 -17.91
CA TRP A 240 -32.22 -0.75 -19.03
C TRP A 240 -32.05 0.79 -19.26
N PHE A 241 -31.43 1.55 -18.34
CA PHE A 241 -31.23 3.00 -18.43
C PHE A 241 -29.76 3.46 -18.31
N SER A 242 -28.79 2.63 -18.66
CA SER A 242 -27.36 3.04 -18.59
C SER A 242 -26.90 3.64 -19.92
N PHE A 243 -26.62 4.95 -19.93
CA PHE A 243 -26.01 5.67 -21.06
C PHE A 243 -24.47 5.62 -21.02
N GLU A 244 -23.88 4.57 -20.44
CA GLU A 244 -22.44 4.44 -20.30
C GLU A 244 -21.78 3.87 -21.56
N GLU A 245 -20.56 4.34 -21.86
CA GLU A 245 -19.80 3.90 -23.03
C GLU A 245 -19.62 2.38 -23.05
N PRO A 246 -19.82 1.70 -24.21
CA PRO A 246 -19.53 0.29 -24.33
C PRO A 246 -18.04 0.05 -24.04
N GLU A 247 -17.75 -0.89 -23.14
CA GLU A 247 -16.37 -1.25 -22.81
C GLU A 247 -15.62 -1.70 -24.06
N LYS A 248 -14.59 -0.93 -24.42
CA LYS A 248 -13.73 -1.24 -25.54
C LYS A 248 -12.82 -2.41 -25.17
N LYS A 249 -12.40 -3.19 -26.19
CA LYS A 249 -11.57 -4.38 -26.03
C LYS A 249 -10.35 -4.10 -25.13
N PRO A 250 -9.91 -5.07 -24.30
CA PRO A 250 -8.65 -4.96 -23.55
C PRO A 250 -7.50 -4.51 -24.47
N GLY A 251 -6.67 -3.57 -23.99
CA GLY A 251 -5.57 -2.98 -24.76
C GLY A 251 -5.95 -1.82 -25.67
N SER A 252 -7.24 -1.48 -25.80
CA SER A 252 -7.65 -0.22 -26.44
C SER A 252 -7.50 0.95 -25.47
N TRP A 253 -6.92 2.04 -25.98
CA TRP A 253 -6.68 3.26 -25.21
C TRP A 253 -7.79 4.27 -25.43
N THR A 254 -8.25 4.89 -24.35
CA THR A 254 -9.25 5.97 -24.37
C THR A 254 -8.76 7.13 -23.51
N LEU A 255 -9.15 8.35 -23.88
CA LEU A 255 -8.87 9.54 -23.09
C LEU A 255 -10.00 9.78 -22.09
N GLN A 256 -9.64 10.12 -20.85
CA GLN A 256 -10.64 10.46 -19.84
C GLN A 256 -11.19 11.87 -20.06
N ASP A 257 -12.39 11.98 -20.62
CA ASP A 257 -12.98 13.29 -20.94
C ASP A 257 -13.70 13.93 -19.75
N THR A 258 -14.32 13.13 -18.89
CA THR A 258 -15.06 13.66 -17.74
C THR A 258 -14.12 14.05 -16.59
N PRO A 259 -14.43 15.14 -15.86
CA PRO A 259 -13.62 15.57 -14.71
C PRO A 259 -13.74 14.62 -13.51
N ILE A 260 -14.86 13.92 -13.42
CA ILE A 260 -15.20 12.98 -12.37
C ILE A 260 -15.61 11.66 -13.04
N THR A 261 -14.99 10.57 -12.59
CA THR A 261 -15.33 9.21 -12.99
C THR A 261 -16.17 8.57 -11.90
N LEU A 262 -17.44 8.29 -12.19
CA LEU A 262 -18.33 7.61 -11.26
C LEU A 262 -17.93 6.13 -11.16
N LEU A 263 -17.82 5.63 -9.94
CA LEU A 263 -17.40 4.24 -9.66
C LEU A 263 -18.59 3.39 -9.21
N LYS A 264 -19.79 3.68 -9.71
CA LYS A 264 -21.03 2.96 -9.36
C LYS A 264 -21.09 1.58 -9.99
N HIS A 265 -20.65 1.48 -11.24
CA HIS A 265 -20.65 0.27 -12.04
C HIS A 265 -19.32 -0.45 -11.89
N LYS A 266 -19.32 -1.72 -12.24
CA LYS A 266 -18.10 -2.50 -12.28
C LYS A 266 -17.13 -1.95 -13.32
N LEU A 267 -15.86 -1.79 -12.92
CA LEU A 267 -14.80 -1.34 -13.82
C LEU A 267 -13.43 -1.79 -13.29
N SER A 268 -12.47 -1.96 -14.20
CA SER A 268 -11.08 -2.26 -13.89
C SER A 268 -10.18 -1.67 -14.98
N ARG A 269 -9.40 -0.64 -14.63
CA ARG A 269 -8.66 0.18 -15.59
C ARG A 269 -7.32 0.61 -15.02
N ILE A 270 -6.36 0.80 -15.92
CA ILE A 270 -5.10 1.49 -15.63
C ILE A 270 -5.09 2.82 -16.37
N TYR A 271 -4.74 3.88 -15.63
CA TYR A 271 -4.51 5.23 -16.16
C TYR A 271 -3.00 5.44 -16.26
N ALA A 272 -2.51 5.64 -17.48
CA ALA A 272 -1.10 5.85 -17.76
C ALA A 272 -0.89 6.36 -19.20
N ALA A 273 0.35 6.72 -19.52
CA ALA A 273 0.75 6.84 -20.92
C ALA A 273 0.81 5.45 -21.57
N PRO A 274 0.31 5.28 -22.82
CA PRO A 274 0.53 4.06 -23.58
C PRO A 274 2.02 3.70 -23.66
N PRO A 275 2.41 2.42 -23.54
CA PRO A 275 3.83 2.02 -23.58
C PRO A 275 4.61 2.57 -24.79
N GLU A 276 3.97 2.61 -25.97
CA GLU A 276 4.57 3.18 -27.19
C GLU A 276 4.86 4.69 -27.06
N GLU A 277 4.05 5.43 -26.30
CA GLU A 277 4.28 6.85 -26.06
C GLU A 277 5.42 7.08 -25.08
N ARG A 278 5.66 6.16 -24.15
CA ARG A 278 6.76 6.27 -23.17
C ARG A 278 8.14 6.14 -23.80
N LEU A 279 8.22 5.59 -25.01
CA LEU A 279 9.45 5.53 -25.80
C LEU A 279 9.86 6.92 -26.34
N LYS A 280 8.95 7.89 -26.35
CA LYS A 280 9.24 9.28 -26.75
C LYS A 280 9.99 9.98 -25.62
N GLY A 281 10.89 10.90 -25.96
CA GLY A 281 11.63 11.68 -24.94
C GLY A 281 10.75 12.59 -24.09
N ILE A 282 9.57 12.99 -24.60
CA ILE A 282 8.56 13.77 -23.87
C ILE A 282 7.19 13.17 -24.19
N TYR A 283 6.44 12.85 -23.13
CA TYR A 283 5.07 12.33 -23.23
C TYR A 283 4.25 12.77 -22.03
N ASN A 284 2.92 12.68 -22.16
CA ASN A 284 2.00 13.02 -21.09
C ASN A 284 1.92 11.87 -20.09
N THR A 285 2.43 12.07 -18.88
CA THR A 285 2.30 11.11 -17.79
C THR A 285 0.93 11.22 -17.13
N ALA A 286 0.47 10.15 -16.47
CA ALA A 286 -0.62 10.26 -15.51
C ALA A 286 -0.33 11.38 -14.47
N PRO A 287 -1.32 11.96 -13.81
CA PRO A 287 -1.09 12.90 -12.72
C PRO A 287 -0.39 12.22 -11.53
N SER A 288 0.39 12.96 -10.75
CA SER A 288 1.03 12.45 -9.52
C SER A 288 0.08 12.38 -8.32
N LYS A 289 -1.10 13.00 -8.45
CA LYS A 289 -2.14 13.01 -7.42
C LYS A 289 -3.53 12.92 -8.05
N TYR A 290 -4.45 12.27 -7.35
CA TYR A 290 -5.86 12.19 -7.69
C TYR A 290 -6.68 12.11 -6.41
N GLU A 291 -7.98 12.32 -6.50
CA GLU A 291 -8.86 12.38 -5.34
C GLU A 291 -9.94 11.30 -5.43
N THR A 292 -10.17 10.62 -4.31
CA THR A 292 -11.27 9.68 -4.12
C THR A 292 -12.38 10.38 -3.37
N ILE A 293 -13.63 10.11 -3.77
CA ILE A 293 -14.82 10.80 -3.28
C ILE A 293 -15.79 9.76 -2.73
N ASP A 294 -16.17 9.92 -1.46
CA ASP A 294 -17.33 9.27 -0.85
C ASP A 294 -18.35 10.34 -0.45
N GLN A 295 -19.29 10.62 -1.35
CA GLN A 295 -20.36 11.59 -1.09
C GLN A 295 -21.27 11.18 0.07
N GLY A 296 -21.40 9.87 0.34
CA GLY A 296 -22.27 9.37 1.40
C GLY A 296 -21.75 9.68 2.80
N ARG A 297 -20.42 9.69 2.97
CA ARG A 297 -19.72 10.15 4.18
C ARG A 297 -19.24 11.60 4.08
N LYS A 298 -19.31 12.22 2.90
CA LYS A 298 -18.76 13.55 2.61
C LYS A 298 -17.24 13.59 2.86
N LEU A 299 -16.56 12.50 2.52
CA LEU A 299 -15.13 12.36 2.71
C LEU A 299 -14.42 12.37 1.36
N PHE A 300 -13.27 13.03 1.35
CA PHE A 300 -12.38 13.11 0.22
C PHE A 300 -10.99 12.70 0.67
N PHE A 301 -10.33 11.84 -0.10
CA PHE A 301 -8.94 11.47 0.16
C PHE A 301 -8.12 11.70 -1.10
N ARG A 302 -7.05 12.47 -0.96
CA ARG A 302 -6.06 12.67 -1.99
C ARG A 302 -5.06 11.52 -1.94
N VAL A 303 -4.93 10.81 -3.04
CA VAL A 303 -3.92 9.77 -3.22
C VAL A 303 -2.79 10.37 -4.04
N ILE A 304 -1.59 10.37 -3.46
CA ILE A 304 -0.36 10.87 -4.07
C ILE A 304 0.54 9.69 -4.35
N ARG A 305 1.09 9.62 -5.56
CA ARG A 305 2.03 8.58 -5.98
C ARG A 305 3.43 9.14 -6.18
N MET A 306 4.43 8.32 -5.86
CA MET A 306 5.84 8.59 -6.15
C MET A 306 6.50 7.32 -6.67
N GLY A 307 7.42 7.43 -7.64
CA GLY A 307 8.20 6.31 -8.18
C GLY A 307 7.46 5.35 -9.13
N TYR A 308 6.13 5.34 -9.11
CA TYR A 308 5.27 4.56 -10.00
C TYR A 308 4.76 5.41 -11.16
N GLU A 309 4.52 4.83 -12.34
CA GLU A 309 3.98 5.57 -13.50
C GLU A 309 2.49 5.33 -13.76
N ASP A 310 1.96 4.19 -13.30
CA ASP A 310 0.58 3.76 -13.55
C ASP A 310 -0.29 4.06 -12.33
N ILE A 311 -1.58 4.35 -12.58
CA ILE A 311 -2.61 4.39 -11.54
C ILE A 311 -3.63 3.29 -11.84
N TYR A 312 -3.77 2.35 -10.92
CA TYR A 312 -4.81 1.32 -11.01
C TYR A 312 -6.08 1.81 -10.32
N ILE A 313 -7.23 1.60 -10.97
CA ILE A 313 -8.55 1.87 -10.40
C ILE A 313 -9.49 0.73 -10.75
N SER A 314 -10.18 0.22 -9.74
CA SER A 314 -11.26 -0.72 -9.91
C SER A 314 -12.40 -0.49 -8.93
N SER A 315 -13.59 -0.79 -9.42
CA SER A 315 -14.81 -0.77 -8.65
C SER A 315 -15.54 -2.12 -8.81
N PRO A 316 -16.07 -2.70 -7.72
CA PRO A 316 -16.72 -4.01 -7.75
C PRO A 316 -18.11 -3.99 -8.41
N GLY A 317 -18.77 -2.83 -8.54
CA GLY A 317 -20.17 -2.78 -8.95
C GLY A 317 -21.06 -3.60 -8.02
N SER A 318 -22.07 -4.28 -8.56
CA SER A 318 -22.91 -5.22 -7.78
C SER A 318 -22.15 -6.34 -7.06
N PHE A 319 -20.90 -6.66 -7.45
CA PHE A 319 -20.13 -7.73 -6.78
C PHE A 319 -19.70 -7.36 -5.35
N ALA A 320 -19.82 -6.09 -4.94
CA ALA A 320 -19.53 -5.67 -3.57
C ALA A 320 -20.36 -6.46 -2.53
N GLU A 321 -21.60 -6.81 -2.88
CA GLU A 321 -22.56 -7.51 -2.01
C GLU A 321 -22.05 -8.89 -1.55
N LYS A 322 -21.10 -9.49 -2.29
CA LYS A 322 -20.44 -10.75 -1.90
C LYS A 322 -19.56 -10.61 -0.65
N TYR A 323 -19.06 -9.41 -0.37
CA TYR A 323 -18.07 -9.15 0.69
C TYR A 323 -18.68 -8.46 1.91
N GLY A 324 -19.90 -7.93 1.79
CA GLY A 324 -20.62 -7.33 2.90
C GLY A 324 -21.61 -6.26 2.46
N LYS A 325 -22.06 -5.44 3.41
CA LYS A 325 -23.04 -4.37 3.18
C LYS A 325 -22.43 -3.08 2.67
N ASP A 326 -21.14 -2.86 2.95
CA ASP A 326 -20.46 -1.64 2.52
C ASP A 326 -19.96 -1.77 1.09
N TYR A 327 -19.80 -0.61 0.45
CA TYR A 327 -19.15 -0.54 -0.84
C TYR A 327 -17.64 -0.33 -0.66
N PHE A 328 -16.86 -0.60 -1.70
CA PHE A 328 -15.43 -0.33 -1.69
C PHE A 328 -14.90 -0.09 -3.11
N ILE A 329 -13.73 0.51 -3.21
CA ILE A 329 -12.95 0.61 -4.45
C ILE A 329 -11.54 0.10 -4.20
N CYS A 330 -10.88 -0.38 -5.25
CA CYS A 330 -9.46 -0.70 -5.21
C CYS A 330 -8.72 0.35 -6.04
N THR A 331 -7.76 1.05 -5.45
CA THR A 331 -6.95 2.01 -6.17
C THR A 331 -5.55 2.12 -5.61
N GLY A 332 -4.61 2.54 -6.43
CA GLY A 332 -3.27 2.88 -5.97
C GLY A 332 -2.27 2.97 -7.11
N PRO A 333 -1.04 3.39 -6.81
CA PRO A 333 0.02 3.44 -7.79
C PRO A 333 0.54 2.05 -8.15
N ALA A 334 0.96 1.91 -9.40
CA ALA A 334 1.46 0.66 -9.94
C ALA A 334 2.52 0.86 -11.05
N SER A 335 3.24 -0.21 -11.35
CA SER A 335 4.08 -0.40 -12.52
C SER A 335 3.74 -1.79 -13.05
N VAL A 336 2.88 -1.79 -14.07
CA VAL A 336 2.29 -3.00 -14.65
C VAL A 336 2.51 -3.02 -16.15
N LEU A 337 2.27 -1.89 -16.82
CA LEU A 337 2.33 -1.81 -18.28
C LEU A 337 3.77 -1.86 -18.79
N VAL A 338 4.67 -1.19 -18.07
CA VAL A 338 6.12 -1.27 -18.28
C VAL A 338 6.71 -1.74 -16.95
N PRO A 339 7.14 -3.01 -16.86
CA PRO A 339 7.79 -3.55 -15.67
C PRO A 339 9.05 -2.75 -15.30
N LEU A 340 9.33 -2.68 -14.01
CA LEU A 340 10.57 -2.15 -13.46
C LEU A 340 11.72 -3.09 -13.83
N GLU A 341 12.82 -2.54 -14.33
CA GLU A 341 14.07 -3.27 -14.55
C GLU A 341 15.08 -2.78 -13.52
N LEU A 342 15.58 -3.70 -12.69
CA LEU A 342 16.54 -3.42 -11.63
C LEU A 342 17.85 -4.15 -11.92
N ASP A 343 18.89 -3.39 -12.24
CA ASP A 343 20.24 -3.92 -12.43
C ASP A 343 20.86 -4.42 -11.11
N PRO A 344 21.94 -5.22 -11.17
CA PRO A 344 22.69 -5.62 -9.98
C PRO A 344 23.11 -4.41 -9.14
N ASP A 345 22.90 -4.49 -7.82
CA ASP A 345 23.13 -3.44 -6.84
C ASP A 345 22.29 -2.16 -6.99
N GLU A 346 21.36 -2.12 -7.94
CA GLU A 346 20.43 -1.00 -8.11
C GLU A 346 19.33 -1.00 -7.04
N GLU A 347 18.89 0.20 -6.69
CA GLU A 347 17.80 0.45 -5.75
C GLU A 347 16.69 1.25 -6.43
N TRP A 348 15.47 0.78 -6.32
CA TRP A 348 14.27 1.50 -6.75
C TRP A 348 13.37 1.83 -5.56
N ARG A 349 12.64 2.94 -5.67
CA ARG A 349 11.76 3.45 -4.62
C ARG A 349 10.38 3.79 -5.17
N GLY A 350 9.34 3.41 -4.43
CA GLY A 350 7.95 3.77 -4.73
C GLY A 350 7.21 4.18 -3.46
N ALA A 351 6.18 5.01 -3.59
CA ALA A 351 5.33 5.36 -2.46
C ALA A 351 3.91 5.72 -2.86
N GLN A 352 3.02 5.55 -1.88
CA GLN A 352 1.65 6.02 -1.89
C GLN A 352 1.41 6.81 -0.59
N ILE A 353 0.84 8.01 -0.71
CA ILE A 353 0.33 8.79 0.42
C ILE A 353 -1.18 8.94 0.25
N ILE A 354 -1.91 8.62 1.31
CA ILE A 354 -3.35 8.91 1.43
C ILE A 354 -3.47 10.08 2.39
N GLU A 355 -3.79 11.25 1.86
CA GLU A 355 -3.96 12.50 2.58
C GLU A 355 -5.44 12.88 2.65
N HIS A 356 -5.84 13.55 3.73
CA HIS A 356 -7.15 14.18 3.83
C HIS A 356 -7.05 15.62 4.34
N ASP A 357 -7.90 16.47 3.78
CA ASP A 357 -8.12 17.85 4.22
C ASP A 357 -9.61 18.05 4.55
N ASN A 358 -10.19 17.05 5.22
CA ASN A 358 -11.60 17.05 5.63
C ASN A 358 -11.84 17.86 6.92
N LEU A 359 -10.76 18.37 7.51
CA LEU A 359 -10.78 19.29 8.63
C LEU A 359 -10.86 20.73 8.08
#